data_AF-A0A426CEI5-F1
#
_entry.id   AF-A0A426CEI5-F1
#
_cell.length_a   1.000
_cell.length_b   1.000
_cell.length_c   1.000
_cell.angle_alpha   90.00
_cell.angle_beta   90.00
_cell.angle_gamma   90.00
#
_symmetry.space_group_name_H-M   'P 1'
#
loop_
_entity.id
_entity.type
_entity.pdbx_description
1 polymer ?
#
loop_
_entity_poly.entity_id
_entity_poly.type
_entity_poly.pdbx_seq_one_letter_code
_entity_poly.pdbx_strand_id
1 'polypeptide(L)'
;MTTATAPLPTTTASSEAFFKPEHLARILDHMNEDHSDANLDYVRHYGALPEAITAKLTDVNQLGITLDATLPSGEIRPVSIAFAEPLSGPGDAHTVLVEMAIAAASALGGSAPQVPGFGGGARHASVPASPATTTSLPPPPPAAPRVSDAFRRAQEAAAHLRDTFKTIHLSTVSAAGEPEASVTGAVYAEGSFLVYVSTMSAHTHNLRATGRASVLVVEDEAAAKQILARRRLTFACTAAPVPRDTPEFTAAMDAMKQKFGPIMGQMELMSDFEMVRLTPAKGRLVAGFAAAFDVNPADWTDLLQHQDTGHTVIRKS
;
A
#
# COMPACT_ATOMS: atom_id res chain seq x y z
N MET A 1 -44.87 -23.91 -27.90
CA MET A 1 -44.10 -22.66 -27.70
C MET A 1 -43.06 -22.97 -26.64
N THR A 2 -41.85 -23.28 -27.08
CA THR A 2 -40.77 -23.87 -26.28
C THR A 2 -39.76 -22.75 -26.03
N THR A 3 -39.61 -22.29 -24.80
CA THR A 3 -38.62 -21.28 -24.42
C THR A 3 -37.30 -21.95 -24.08
N ALA A 4 -36.31 -21.71 -24.94
CA ALA A 4 -34.95 -22.20 -24.81
C ALA A 4 -34.22 -21.52 -23.64
N THR A 5 -33.59 -22.34 -22.79
CA THR A 5 -32.64 -21.91 -21.76
C THR A 5 -31.27 -21.79 -22.40
N ALA A 6 -30.68 -20.59 -22.38
CA ALA A 6 -29.33 -20.35 -22.86
C ALA A 6 -28.29 -20.90 -21.85
N PRO A 7 -27.22 -21.58 -22.29
CA PRO A 7 -26.17 -22.07 -21.39
C PRO A 7 -25.25 -20.92 -20.95
N LEU A 8 -24.82 -20.97 -19.68
CA LEU A 8 -23.76 -20.10 -19.16
C LEU A 8 -22.42 -20.42 -19.84
N PRO A 9 -21.59 -19.42 -20.18
CA PRO A 9 -20.27 -19.66 -20.74
C PRO A 9 -19.35 -20.26 -19.67
N THR A 10 -18.82 -21.45 -19.97
CA THR A 10 -17.60 -22.00 -19.39
C THR A 10 -16.43 -21.30 -20.08
N THR A 11 -15.63 -20.52 -19.35
CA THR A 11 -14.38 -19.97 -19.87
C THR A 11 -13.21 -20.49 -19.05
N THR A 12 -12.68 -21.62 -19.52
CA THR A 12 -11.29 -22.02 -19.37
C THR A 12 -10.45 -20.98 -20.13
N ALA A 13 -9.76 -20.07 -19.44
CA ALA A 13 -8.81 -19.16 -20.08
C ALA A 13 -7.42 -19.80 -20.03
N SER A 14 -7.02 -20.39 -21.15
CA SER A 14 -5.70 -20.93 -21.43
C SER A 14 -4.65 -19.84 -21.67
N SER A 15 -3.42 -20.22 -21.41
CA SER A 15 -2.13 -19.50 -21.41
C SER A 15 -1.65 -18.85 -22.73
N GLU A 16 -2.48 -18.12 -23.47
CA GLU A 16 -2.00 -17.35 -24.63
C GLU A 16 -1.51 -15.95 -24.21
N ALA A 17 -0.35 -15.49 -24.68
CA ALA A 17 0.96 -15.84 -24.17
C ALA A 17 1.60 -14.53 -23.69
N PHE A 18 1.69 -14.33 -22.37
CA PHE A 18 2.26 -13.10 -21.78
C PHE A 18 3.71 -12.88 -22.22
N PHE A 19 4.45 -13.97 -22.48
CA PHE A 19 5.76 -13.95 -23.13
C PHE A 19 5.66 -14.55 -24.54
N LYS A 20 6.39 -13.99 -25.50
CA LYS A 20 6.57 -14.64 -26.80
C LYS A 20 7.34 -15.96 -26.62
N PRO A 21 6.99 -17.06 -27.33
CA PRO A 21 7.60 -18.37 -27.13
C PRO A 21 9.14 -18.38 -27.22
N GLU A 22 9.70 -17.62 -28.16
CA GLU A 22 11.15 -17.48 -28.35
C GLU A 22 11.85 -16.75 -27.19
N HIS A 23 11.15 -15.83 -26.52
CA HIS A 23 11.68 -15.12 -25.36
C HIS A 23 11.58 -15.97 -24.09
N LEU A 24 10.49 -16.73 -23.94
CA LEU A 24 10.30 -17.64 -22.82
C LEU A 24 11.38 -18.73 -22.81
N ALA A 25 11.62 -19.39 -23.95
CA ALA A 25 12.66 -20.42 -24.07
C ALA A 25 14.04 -19.89 -23.64
N ARG A 26 14.42 -18.70 -24.10
CA ARG A 26 15.69 -18.05 -23.72
C ARG A 26 15.78 -17.74 -22.22
N ILE A 27 14.67 -17.38 -21.57
CA ILE A 27 14.63 -17.14 -20.11
C ILE A 27 14.81 -18.45 -19.36
N LEU A 28 14.11 -19.52 -19.78
CA LEU A 28 14.20 -20.83 -19.15
C LEU A 28 15.62 -21.40 -19.25
N ASP A 29 16.23 -21.34 -20.42
CA ASP A 29 17.60 -21.84 -20.64
C ASP A 29 18.61 -21.07 -19.77
N HIS A 30 18.57 -19.73 -19.80
CA HIS A 30 19.44 -18.89 -18.98
C HIS A 30 19.28 -19.16 -17.48
N MET A 31 18.05 -19.26 -16.99
CA MET A 31 17.80 -19.54 -15.57
C MET A 31 18.26 -20.94 -15.14
N ASN A 32 18.16 -21.92 -16.04
CA ASN A 32 18.57 -23.29 -15.75
C ASN A 32 20.09 -23.50 -15.85
N GLU A 33 20.79 -22.76 -16.71
CA GLU A 33 22.23 -22.86 -16.90
C GLU A 33 23.01 -21.98 -15.91
N ASP A 34 22.66 -20.69 -15.83
CA ASP A 34 23.44 -19.69 -15.08
C ASP A 34 22.94 -19.53 -13.63
N HIS A 35 21.71 -19.96 -13.33
CA HIS A 35 21.02 -19.68 -12.06
C HIS A 35 20.31 -20.90 -11.43
N SER A 36 20.83 -22.10 -11.66
CA SER A 36 20.28 -23.34 -11.07
C SER A 36 20.22 -23.34 -9.54
N ASP A 37 21.16 -22.67 -8.87
CA ASP A 37 21.13 -22.48 -7.41
C ASP A 37 19.95 -21.61 -6.96
N ALA A 38 19.62 -20.55 -7.70
CA ALA A 38 18.46 -19.71 -7.41
C ALA A 38 17.14 -20.46 -7.60
N ASN A 39 17.06 -21.33 -8.61
CA ASN A 39 15.91 -22.21 -8.81
C ASN A 39 15.71 -23.15 -7.62
N LEU A 40 16.79 -23.69 -7.07
CA LEU A 40 16.76 -24.55 -5.89
C LEU A 40 16.29 -23.78 -4.65
N ASP A 41 16.78 -22.55 -4.47
CA ASP A 41 16.37 -21.67 -3.38
C ASP A 41 14.88 -21.30 -3.46
N TYR A 42 14.34 -21.07 -4.67
CA TYR A 42 12.91 -20.88 -4.86
C TYR A 42 12.10 -22.07 -4.36
N VAL A 43 12.48 -23.28 -4.77
CA VAL A 43 11.77 -24.50 -4.36
C VAL A 43 11.86 -24.74 -2.85
N ARG A 44 13.03 -24.52 -2.26
CA ARG A 44 13.22 -24.73 -0.81
C ARG A 44 12.46 -23.70 0.03
N HIS A 45 12.49 -22.44 -0.39
CA HIS A 45 11.87 -21.36 0.36
C HIS A 45 10.39 -21.15 0.01
N TYR A 46 10.09 -20.92 -1.26
CA TYR A 46 8.73 -20.64 -1.77
C TYR A 46 7.95 -21.90 -2.14
N GLY A 47 8.61 -23.03 -2.37
CA GLY A 47 7.96 -24.33 -2.51
C GLY A 47 7.74 -25.07 -1.19
N ALA A 48 8.37 -24.61 -0.09
CA ALA A 48 8.44 -25.31 1.21
C ALA A 48 8.93 -26.75 1.08
N LEU A 49 9.90 -26.96 0.18
CA LEU A 49 10.52 -28.26 -0.05
C LEU A 49 12.00 -28.19 0.32
N PRO A 50 12.33 -28.03 1.63
CA PRO A 50 13.71 -27.87 2.08
C PRO A 50 14.60 -29.07 1.69
N GLU A 51 14.00 -30.25 1.51
CA GLU A 51 14.69 -31.48 1.14
C GLU A 51 15.08 -31.57 -0.36
N ALA A 52 14.61 -30.66 -1.22
CA ALA A 52 14.97 -30.67 -2.64
C ALA A 52 16.49 -30.54 -2.84
N ILE A 53 17.04 -31.24 -3.84
CA ILE A 53 18.49 -31.25 -4.14
C ILE A 53 18.84 -30.52 -5.44
N THR A 54 17.91 -30.46 -6.41
CA THR A 54 18.04 -29.66 -7.64
C THR A 54 16.67 -29.16 -8.06
N ALA A 55 16.61 -28.07 -8.83
CA ALA A 55 15.36 -27.59 -9.43
C ALA A 55 15.59 -27.08 -10.86
N LYS A 56 14.61 -27.31 -11.74
CA LYS A 56 14.60 -26.79 -13.11
C LYS A 56 13.36 -25.94 -13.35
N LEU A 57 13.54 -24.73 -13.84
CA LEU A 57 12.46 -23.84 -14.25
C LEU A 57 11.85 -24.36 -15.57
N THR A 58 10.55 -24.62 -15.58
CA THR A 58 9.82 -25.18 -16.73
C THR A 58 8.81 -24.21 -17.34
N ASP A 59 8.27 -23.28 -16.55
CA ASP A 59 7.38 -22.23 -17.05
C ASP A 59 7.49 -20.93 -16.23
N VAL A 60 7.22 -19.81 -16.89
CA VAL A 60 7.07 -18.47 -16.29
C VAL A 60 5.91 -17.77 -16.99
N ASN A 61 4.92 -17.32 -16.23
CA ASN A 61 3.78 -16.58 -16.74
C ASN A 61 3.46 -15.36 -15.87
N GLN A 62 2.38 -14.66 -16.18
CA GLN A 62 2.00 -13.44 -15.45
C GLN A 62 1.77 -13.70 -13.95
N LEU A 63 1.34 -14.89 -13.56
CA LEU A 63 0.93 -15.22 -12.20
C LEU A 63 2.05 -15.86 -11.39
N GLY A 64 3.13 -16.36 -12.00
CA GLY A 64 4.17 -17.06 -11.26
C GLY A 64 5.14 -17.86 -12.13
N ILE A 65 5.89 -18.72 -11.43
CA ILE A 65 6.85 -19.67 -12.01
C ILE A 65 6.48 -21.11 -11.67
N THR A 66 6.82 -22.03 -12.57
CA THR A 66 6.72 -23.47 -12.33
C THR A 66 8.11 -24.10 -12.44
N LEU A 67 8.48 -24.90 -11.43
CA LEU A 67 9.74 -25.61 -11.38
C LEU A 67 9.54 -27.10 -11.12
N ASP A 68 10.39 -27.93 -11.71
CA ASP A 68 10.52 -29.33 -11.38
C ASP A 68 11.64 -29.53 -10.35
N ALA A 69 11.26 -29.94 -9.14
CA ALA A 69 12.17 -30.18 -8.02
C ALA A 69 12.55 -31.66 -7.93
N THR A 70 13.84 -31.98 -7.92
CA THR A 70 14.32 -33.34 -7.68
C THR A 70 14.58 -33.54 -6.19
N LEU A 71 14.01 -34.60 -5.62
CA LEU A 71 14.21 -35.00 -4.22
C LEU A 71 15.37 -36.01 -4.08
N PRO A 72 15.90 -36.23 -2.86
CA PRO A 72 16.96 -37.21 -2.61
C PRO A 72 16.55 -38.64 -3.00
N SER A 73 15.24 -38.93 -3.04
CA SER A 73 14.67 -40.20 -3.51
C SER A 73 14.80 -40.41 -5.03
N GLY A 74 15.17 -39.36 -5.79
CA GLY A 74 15.14 -39.35 -7.25
C GLY A 74 13.77 -38.99 -7.84
N GLU A 75 12.76 -38.74 -7.01
CA GLU A 75 11.44 -38.26 -7.43
C GLU A 75 11.52 -36.82 -7.93
N ILE A 76 10.86 -36.54 -9.07
CA ILE A 76 10.68 -35.19 -9.59
C ILE A 76 9.27 -34.72 -9.25
N ARG A 77 9.18 -33.62 -8.49
CA ARG A 77 7.92 -33.03 -8.04
C ARG A 77 7.76 -31.62 -8.64
N PRO A 78 6.67 -31.35 -9.38
CA PRO A 78 6.39 -30.01 -9.90
C PRO A 78 5.95 -29.07 -8.78
N VAL A 79 6.43 -27.83 -8.81
CA VAL A 79 6.24 -26.80 -7.80
C VAL A 79 5.84 -25.51 -8.51
N SER A 80 4.64 -25.02 -8.24
CA SER A 80 4.18 -23.72 -8.75
C SER A 80 4.27 -22.67 -7.64
N ILE A 81 4.99 -21.59 -7.92
CA ILE A 81 5.20 -20.45 -7.03
C ILE A 81 4.52 -19.25 -7.69
N ALA A 82 3.37 -18.86 -7.17
CA ALA A 82 2.57 -17.76 -7.72
C ALA A 82 3.12 -16.43 -7.22
N PHE A 83 3.54 -15.48 -8.04
CA PHE A 83 4.06 -14.17 -7.59
C PHE A 83 3.14 -13.48 -6.58
N ALA A 84 3.75 -12.69 -5.69
CA ALA A 84 2.99 -11.89 -4.71
C ALA A 84 1.95 -10.99 -5.39
N GLU A 85 2.26 -10.49 -6.58
CA GLU A 85 1.36 -9.77 -7.46
C GLU A 85 1.59 -10.23 -8.91
N PRO A 86 0.53 -10.33 -9.75
CA PRO A 86 0.71 -10.61 -11.16
C PRO A 86 1.62 -9.59 -11.85
N LEU A 87 2.47 -10.06 -12.77
CA LEU A 87 3.34 -9.18 -13.56
C LEU A 87 2.51 -8.18 -14.36
N SER A 88 2.96 -6.93 -14.40
CA SER A 88 2.31 -5.88 -15.21
C SER A 88 2.81 -5.90 -16.65
N GLY A 89 4.05 -6.33 -16.89
CA GLY A 89 4.56 -6.64 -18.21
C GLY A 89 5.75 -7.62 -18.22
N PRO A 90 6.17 -8.11 -19.39
CA PRO A 90 7.28 -9.06 -19.51
C PRO A 90 8.62 -8.54 -18.98
N GLY A 91 8.83 -7.23 -19.01
CA GLY A 91 10.04 -6.57 -18.49
C GLY A 91 10.17 -6.63 -16.97
N ASP A 92 9.07 -6.84 -16.25
CA ASP A 92 9.07 -6.88 -14.78
C ASP A 92 9.58 -8.22 -14.25
N ALA A 93 9.47 -9.29 -15.06
CA ALA A 93 9.80 -10.66 -14.67
C ALA A 93 11.23 -10.79 -14.14
N HIS A 94 12.19 -10.09 -14.75
CA HIS A 94 13.57 -10.09 -14.32
C HIS A 94 13.73 -9.50 -12.91
N THR A 95 13.16 -8.31 -12.68
CA THR A 95 13.18 -7.64 -11.38
C THR A 95 12.54 -8.52 -10.31
N VAL A 96 11.36 -9.08 -10.62
CA VAL A 96 10.59 -9.97 -9.78
C VAL A 96 11.41 -11.19 -9.36
N LEU A 97 12.00 -11.90 -10.31
CA LEU A 97 12.78 -13.10 -10.02
C LEU A 97 14.05 -12.79 -9.24
N VAL A 98 14.81 -11.75 -9.60
CA VAL A 98 16.00 -11.35 -8.84
C VAL A 98 15.66 -11.06 -7.38
N GLU A 99 14.57 -10.33 -7.16
CA GLU A 99 14.05 -10.00 -5.84
C GLU A 99 13.63 -11.24 -5.04
N MET A 100 12.94 -12.17 -5.68
CA MET A 100 12.62 -13.47 -5.11
C MET A 100 13.88 -14.25 -4.73
N ALA A 101 14.92 -14.23 -5.57
CA ALA A 101 16.14 -15.01 -5.37
C ALA A 101 16.93 -14.48 -4.17
N ILE A 102 17.06 -13.16 -4.06
CA ILE A 102 17.71 -12.51 -2.93
C ILE A 102 16.99 -12.86 -1.62
N ALA A 103 15.66 -12.82 -1.60
CA ALA A 103 14.89 -13.18 -0.41
C ALA A 103 15.02 -14.67 -0.05
N ALA A 104 14.99 -15.56 -1.04
CA ALA A 104 15.14 -17.01 -0.81
C ALA A 104 16.54 -17.35 -0.29
N ALA A 105 17.60 -16.84 -0.92
CA ALA A 105 18.98 -17.03 -0.48
C ALA A 105 19.20 -16.49 0.95
N SER A 106 18.66 -15.30 1.25
CA SER A 106 18.76 -14.69 2.59
C SER A 106 18.03 -15.53 3.65
N ALA A 107 16.88 -16.11 3.33
CA ALA A 107 16.11 -16.96 4.24
C ALA A 107 16.78 -18.31 4.50
N LEU A 108 17.53 -18.83 3.52
CA LEU A 108 18.23 -20.11 3.60
C LEU A 108 19.68 -19.98 4.11
N GLY A 109 20.15 -18.75 4.35
CA GLY A 109 21.52 -18.49 4.79
C GLY A 109 22.58 -18.68 3.69
N GLY A 110 22.17 -18.69 2.42
CA GLY A 110 23.04 -18.82 1.25
C GLY A 110 23.65 -17.48 0.81
N SER A 111 24.70 -17.54 -0.01
CA SER A 111 25.29 -16.33 -0.62
C SER A 111 24.44 -15.85 -1.79
N ALA A 112 24.00 -14.58 -1.74
CA ALA A 112 23.13 -14.00 -2.76
C ALA A 112 23.82 -13.90 -4.15
N PRO A 113 23.05 -14.00 -5.26
CA PRO A 113 23.58 -13.81 -6.60
C PRO A 113 24.22 -12.42 -6.76
N GLN A 114 25.44 -12.36 -7.29
CA GLN A 114 26.15 -11.10 -7.54
C GLN A 114 25.74 -10.55 -8.91
N VAL A 115 24.77 -9.62 -8.94
CA VAL A 115 24.37 -8.91 -10.17
C VAL A 115 24.97 -7.49 -10.15
N PRO A 116 25.86 -7.13 -11.09
CA PRO A 116 26.38 -5.77 -11.18
C PRO A 116 25.25 -4.78 -11.53
N GLY A 117 24.96 -3.82 -10.63
CA GLY A 117 24.07 -2.69 -10.92
C GLY A 117 22.61 -2.79 -10.44
N PHE A 118 22.26 -3.74 -9.58
CA PHE A 118 20.90 -3.87 -9.03
C PHE A 118 20.85 -3.54 -7.52
N GLY A 119 20.21 -2.43 -7.16
CA GLY A 119 19.97 -2.02 -5.77
C GLY A 119 18.81 -2.81 -5.17
N GLY A 120 19.14 -3.81 -4.35
CA GLY A 120 18.23 -4.84 -3.86
C GLY A 120 17.00 -4.31 -3.13
N GLY A 121 15.83 -4.78 -3.54
CA GLY A 121 14.60 -4.63 -2.78
C GLY A 121 13.68 -5.78 -3.10
N ALA A 122 13.74 -6.88 -2.36
CA ALA A 122 12.93 -8.06 -2.61
C ALA A 122 11.41 -7.77 -2.50
N ARG A 123 10.65 -7.71 -3.62
CA ARG A 123 9.20 -7.42 -3.66
C ARG A 123 8.33 -8.48 -4.31
N HIS A 124 8.86 -9.64 -4.72
CA HIS A 124 8.06 -10.55 -5.55
C HIS A 124 7.96 -12.02 -5.10
N ALA A 125 8.50 -12.30 -3.91
CA ALA A 125 8.52 -13.57 -3.19
C ALA A 125 7.14 -14.05 -2.71
N SER A 126 6.81 -15.31 -2.95
CA SER A 126 5.49 -15.87 -2.65
C SER A 126 5.53 -17.22 -1.95
N VAL A 127 4.66 -17.39 -0.97
CA VAL A 127 4.63 -18.50 0.00
C VAL A 127 4.03 -19.79 -0.62
N PRO A 128 4.50 -20.99 -0.22
CA PRO A 128 4.10 -22.27 -0.81
C PRO A 128 2.68 -22.74 -0.54
N ALA A 129 2.15 -23.55 -1.46
CA ALA A 129 0.96 -24.36 -1.28
C ALA A 129 1.29 -25.72 -0.62
N SER A 130 0.59 -26.07 0.47
CA SER A 130 0.70 -27.38 1.13
C SER A 130 -0.25 -28.44 0.55
N PRO A 131 0.16 -29.73 0.50
CA PRO A 131 -0.74 -30.87 0.51
C PRO A 131 -0.98 -31.40 1.94
N ALA A 132 -2.05 -32.17 2.10
CA ALA A 132 -2.68 -32.56 3.36
C ALA A 132 -1.93 -33.65 4.17
N THR A 133 -2.10 -33.60 5.51
CA THR A 133 -2.57 -34.70 6.40
C THR A 133 -1.82 -34.76 7.75
N THR A 134 -2.57 -34.39 8.80
CA THR A 134 -2.61 -34.91 10.18
C THR A 134 -1.31 -35.15 10.95
N THR A 135 -1.04 -34.33 11.97
CA THR A 135 -0.91 -34.74 13.40
C THR A 135 -0.94 -33.50 14.29
N SER A 136 -1.71 -33.60 15.37
CA SER A 136 -2.11 -32.53 16.29
C SER A 136 -0.99 -32.11 17.27
N LEU A 137 -0.46 -30.91 17.08
CA LEU A 137 -0.02 -30.00 18.15
C LEU A 137 -0.51 -28.60 17.75
N PRO A 138 -1.09 -27.78 18.64
CA PRO A 138 -1.53 -26.44 18.26
C PRO A 138 -0.31 -25.65 17.76
N PRO A 139 -0.42 -24.97 16.61
CA PRO A 139 0.69 -24.16 16.10
C PRO A 139 1.02 -23.07 17.13
N PRO A 140 2.31 -22.77 17.38
CA PRO A 140 2.65 -21.51 18.03
C PRO A 140 2.02 -20.39 17.19
N PRO A 141 1.47 -19.32 17.82
CA PRO A 141 0.85 -18.25 17.07
C PRO A 141 1.81 -17.74 15.99
N PRO A 142 1.31 -17.35 14.80
CA PRO A 142 2.16 -16.86 13.74
C PRO A 142 3.08 -15.77 14.29
N ALA A 143 4.39 -15.90 14.06
CA ALA A 143 5.33 -14.88 14.43
C ALA A 143 4.87 -13.58 13.76
N ALA A 144 4.51 -12.59 14.59
CA ALA A 144 4.09 -11.28 14.12
C ALA A 144 5.14 -10.73 13.14
N PRO A 145 4.74 -10.00 12.08
CA PRO A 145 5.70 -9.34 11.20
C PRO A 145 6.69 -8.57 12.07
N ARG A 146 8.00 -8.82 11.88
CA ARG A 146 9.03 -8.11 12.63
C ARG A 146 8.75 -6.62 12.45
N VAL A 147 8.75 -5.87 13.55
CA VAL A 147 8.35 -4.45 13.68
C VAL A 147 9.16 -3.49 12.77
N SER A 148 10.00 -3.96 11.84
CA SER A 148 11.04 -3.19 11.15
C SER A 148 10.78 -2.76 9.69
N ASP A 149 9.88 -3.38 8.91
CA ASP A 149 9.66 -2.97 7.50
C ASP A 149 8.27 -2.37 7.21
N ALA A 150 7.22 -2.96 7.78
CA ALA A 150 5.87 -2.43 7.63
C ALA A 150 5.73 -1.06 8.30
N PHE A 151 6.36 -0.90 9.46
CA PHE A 151 6.42 0.36 10.20
C PHE A 151 7.18 1.43 9.40
N ARG A 152 8.36 1.09 8.86
CA ARG A 152 9.14 2.00 8.00
C ARG A 152 8.36 2.47 6.77
N ARG A 153 7.69 1.56 6.07
CA ARG A 153 6.81 1.92 4.92
C ARG A 153 5.65 2.81 5.34
N ALA A 154 5.12 2.62 6.54
CA ALA A 154 4.07 3.47 7.08
C ALA A 154 4.60 4.88 7.38
N GLN A 155 5.81 5.00 7.95
CA GLN A 155 6.47 6.30 8.15
C GLN A 155 6.75 7.01 6.82
N GLU A 156 7.28 6.30 5.82
CA GLU A 156 7.49 6.82 4.47
C GLU A 156 6.18 7.29 3.83
N ALA A 157 5.09 6.53 4.01
CA ALA A 157 3.77 6.91 3.53
C ALA A 157 3.24 8.17 4.22
N ALA A 158 3.41 8.30 5.54
CA ALA A 158 2.98 9.46 6.30
C ALA A 158 3.77 10.72 5.90
N ALA A 159 5.09 10.61 5.78
CA ALA A 159 5.96 11.68 5.29
C ALA A 159 5.55 12.11 3.87
N HIS A 160 5.34 11.14 2.98
CA HIS A 160 4.91 11.44 1.62
C HIS A 160 3.58 12.19 1.58
N LEU A 161 2.57 11.76 2.36
CA LEU A 161 1.30 12.48 2.46
C LEU A 161 1.48 13.89 3.04
N ARG A 162 2.32 14.05 4.06
CA ARG A 162 2.64 15.35 4.69
C ARG A 162 3.24 16.36 3.72
N ASP A 163 4.11 15.88 2.84
CA ASP A 163 4.88 16.72 1.92
C ASP A 163 4.11 17.04 0.64
N THR A 164 3.25 16.12 0.20
CA THR A 164 2.61 16.22 -1.11
C THR A 164 1.18 16.74 -1.08
N PHE A 165 0.48 16.68 0.06
CA PHE A 165 -0.93 17.09 0.09
C PHE A 165 -1.08 18.56 -0.32
N LYS A 166 -2.11 18.85 -1.10
CA LYS A 166 -2.50 20.23 -1.44
C LYS A 166 -3.81 20.59 -0.78
N THR A 167 -4.79 19.72 -0.95
CA THR A 167 -6.12 19.84 -0.38
C THR A 167 -6.31 18.84 0.75
N ILE A 168 -7.32 19.10 1.57
CA ILE A 168 -7.85 18.17 2.55
C ILE A 168 -9.32 17.91 2.26
N HIS A 169 -9.77 16.69 2.53
CA HIS A 169 -11.20 16.42 2.71
C HIS A 169 -11.56 16.85 4.12
N LEU A 170 -12.55 17.72 4.22
CA LEU A 170 -12.98 18.31 5.47
C LEU A 170 -14.38 17.78 5.81
N SER A 171 -14.47 17.04 6.90
CA SER A 171 -15.75 16.62 7.46
C SER A 171 -16.10 17.50 8.66
N THR A 172 -17.26 18.13 8.61
CA THR A 172 -17.78 19.00 9.68
C THR A 172 -19.18 18.57 10.08
N VAL A 173 -19.70 19.16 11.15
CA VAL A 173 -21.04 18.84 11.65
C VAL A 173 -21.74 20.12 12.07
N SER A 174 -23.02 20.24 11.72
CA SER A 174 -23.84 21.37 12.14
C SER A 174 -24.22 21.28 13.62
N ALA A 175 -24.76 22.37 14.18
CA ALA A 175 -25.28 22.36 15.55
C ALA A 175 -26.43 21.35 15.76
N ALA A 176 -27.15 20.98 14.69
CA ALA A 176 -28.20 19.97 14.72
C ALA A 176 -27.66 18.53 14.61
N GLY A 177 -26.36 18.35 14.41
CA GLY A 177 -25.74 17.03 14.24
C GLY A 177 -25.66 16.55 12.79
N GLU A 178 -26.04 17.38 11.82
CA GLU A 178 -25.97 17.00 10.40
C GLU A 178 -24.52 17.00 9.89
N PRO A 179 -24.00 15.88 9.36
CA PRO A 179 -22.64 15.80 8.86
C PRO A 179 -22.52 16.41 7.46
N GLU A 180 -21.38 17.03 7.19
CA GLU A 180 -21.03 17.58 5.88
C GLU A 180 -19.62 17.14 5.49
N ALA A 181 -19.46 16.65 4.27
CA ALA A 181 -18.16 16.41 3.66
C ALA A 181 -17.89 17.46 2.58
N SER A 182 -16.73 18.08 2.64
CA SER A 182 -16.28 19.10 1.68
C SER A 182 -14.78 18.93 1.38
N VAL A 183 -14.24 19.82 0.55
CA VAL A 183 -12.81 19.88 0.22
C VAL A 183 -12.33 21.32 0.31
N THR A 184 -11.12 21.51 0.82
CA THR A 184 -10.50 22.85 0.86
C THR A 184 -8.99 22.76 0.70
N GLY A 185 -8.39 23.84 0.20
CA GLY A 185 -6.93 24.02 0.20
C GLY A 185 -6.44 24.23 1.63
N ALA A 186 -5.29 23.64 1.96
CA ALA A 186 -4.72 23.76 3.29
C ALA A 186 -3.20 23.88 3.24
N VAL A 187 -2.66 24.60 4.22
CA VAL A 187 -1.25 24.53 4.61
C VAL A 187 -1.16 23.94 6.01
N TYR A 188 -0.03 23.33 6.33
CA TYR A 188 0.19 22.78 7.67
C TYR A 188 1.46 23.37 8.25
N ALA A 189 1.31 24.08 9.36
CA ALA A 189 2.36 24.80 10.06
C ALA A 189 2.10 24.73 11.57
N GLU A 190 3.17 24.68 12.36
CA GLU A 190 3.09 24.68 13.83
C GLU A 190 2.09 23.64 14.40
N GLY A 191 2.07 22.45 13.82
CA GLY A 191 1.21 21.35 14.28
C GLY A 191 -0.27 21.49 13.90
N SER A 192 -0.67 22.50 13.13
CA SER A 192 -2.07 22.73 12.76
C SER A 192 -2.27 22.86 11.24
N PHE A 193 -3.47 22.52 10.76
CA PHE A 193 -3.90 22.87 9.41
C PHE A 193 -4.49 24.28 9.42
N LEU A 194 -4.09 25.11 8.47
CA LEU A 194 -4.67 26.42 8.24
C LEU A 194 -5.44 26.35 6.92
N VAL A 195 -6.72 26.73 6.97
CA VAL A 195 -7.62 26.73 5.82
C VAL A 195 -8.23 28.11 5.65
N TYR A 196 -8.42 28.53 4.39
CA TYR A 196 -9.01 29.82 4.07
C TYR A 196 -10.32 29.57 3.30
N VAL A 197 -11.43 29.79 3.99
CA VAL A 197 -12.75 29.30 3.58
C VAL A 197 -13.75 30.43 3.50
N SER A 198 -14.70 30.33 2.56
CA SER A 198 -15.77 31.32 2.44
C SER A 198 -16.68 31.24 3.67
N THR A 199 -17.03 32.40 4.19
CA THR A 199 -17.99 32.57 5.29
C THR A 199 -19.41 32.09 4.94
N MET A 200 -19.72 31.93 3.66
CA MET A 200 -21.02 31.46 3.17
C MET A 200 -21.14 29.93 3.09
N SER A 201 -20.04 29.19 3.17
CA SER A 201 -20.08 27.72 3.03
C SER A 201 -20.66 27.06 4.30
N ALA A 202 -21.34 25.93 4.12
CA ALA A 202 -21.91 25.19 5.25
C ALA A 202 -20.81 24.71 6.22
N HIS A 203 -19.66 24.26 5.71
CA HIS A 203 -18.53 23.90 6.57
C HIS A 203 -18.04 25.05 7.45
N THR A 204 -18.05 26.30 6.98
CA THR A 204 -17.65 27.45 7.81
C THR A 204 -18.64 27.71 8.94
N HIS A 205 -19.94 27.62 8.65
CA HIS A 205 -20.97 27.69 9.69
C HIS A 205 -20.81 26.58 10.73
N ASN A 206 -20.56 25.35 10.27
CA ASN A 206 -20.35 24.19 11.14
C ASN A 206 -19.12 24.34 12.04
N LEU A 207 -18.00 24.83 11.48
CA LEU A 207 -16.76 25.07 12.22
C LEU A 207 -16.96 26.11 13.33
N ARG A 208 -17.64 27.23 13.01
CA ARG A 208 -17.96 28.28 14.00
C ARG A 208 -18.90 27.79 15.09
N ALA A 209 -19.89 26.98 14.73
CA ALA A 209 -20.92 26.52 15.67
C ALA A 209 -20.42 25.42 16.61
N THR A 210 -19.57 24.52 16.13
CA THR A 210 -19.20 23.31 16.87
C THR A 210 -17.74 23.25 17.30
N GLY A 211 -16.86 24.01 16.63
CA GLY A 211 -15.42 23.93 16.85
C GLY A 211 -14.82 22.56 16.54
N ARG A 212 -15.52 21.71 15.77
CA ARG A 212 -15.12 20.32 15.49
C ARG A 212 -14.99 20.05 14.01
N ALA A 213 -13.93 19.32 13.65
CA ALA A 213 -13.72 18.84 12.30
C ALA A 213 -13.03 17.47 12.31
N SER A 214 -13.21 16.71 11.24
CA SER A 214 -12.34 15.60 10.87
C SER A 214 -11.66 15.93 9.56
N VAL A 215 -10.34 15.90 9.55
CA VAL A 215 -9.51 16.16 8.37
C VAL A 215 -9.05 14.83 7.80
N LEU A 216 -9.28 14.60 6.52
CA LEU A 216 -8.77 13.46 5.78
C LEU A 216 -7.79 13.94 4.70
N VAL A 217 -6.55 13.50 4.82
CA VAL A 217 -5.52 13.58 3.78
C VAL A 217 -5.42 12.20 3.14
N VAL A 218 -5.60 12.10 1.84
CA VAL A 218 -5.66 10.81 1.14
C VAL A 218 -4.90 10.88 -0.16
N GLU A 219 -4.18 9.80 -0.45
CA GLU A 219 -3.48 9.57 -1.72
C GLU A 219 -4.41 9.71 -2.91
N ASP A 220 -3.96 10.33 -4.01
CA ASP A 220 -4.76 10.47 -5.24
C ASP A 220 -5.17 9.11 -5.81
N GLU A 221 -6.41 9.01 -6.31
CA GLU A 221 -6.92 7.76 -6.91
C GLU A 221 -6.08 7.28 -8.08
N ALA A 222 -5.61 8.20 -8.92
CA ALA A 222 -4.78 7.89 -10.07
C ALA A 222 -3.36 7.45 -9.70
N ALA A 223 -2.87 7.83 -8.51
CA ALA A 223 -1.56 7.42 -8.00
C ALA A 223 -1.63 6.15 -7.16
N ALA A 224 -2.84 5.78 -6.69
CA ALA A 224 -3.05 4.66 -5.82
C ALA A 224 -2.81 3.33 -6.54
N LYS A 225 -1.86 2.54 -6.04
CA LYS A 225 -1.62 1.17 -6.54
C LYS A 225 -2.81 0.25 -6.31
N GLN A 226 -3.54 0.47 -5.21
CA GLN A 226 -4.74 -0.27 -4.86
C GLN A 226 -5.81 0.70 -4.37
N ILE A 227 -6.86 0.86 -5.17
CA ILE A 227 -7.91 1.86 -4.95
C ILE A 227 -8.63 1.68 -3.60
N LEU A 228 -8.82 0.43 -3.16
CA LEU A 228 -9.50 0.13 -1.89
C LEU A 228 -8.59 0.27 -0.66
N ALA A 229 -7.28 0.45 -0.87
CA ALA A 229 -6.27 0.56 0.19
C ALA A 229 -5.44 1.84 0.05
N ARG A 230 -6.05 2.91 -0.49
CA ARG A 230 -5.43 4.25 -0.58
C ARG A 230 -4.84 4.65 0.76
N ARG A 231 -3.58 5.09 0.72
CA ARG A 231 -2.88 5.60 1.89
C ARG A 231 -3.58 6.86 2.37
N ARG A 232 -3.88 6.93 3.67
CA ARG A 232 -4.63 8.06 4.22
C ARG A 232 -4.31 8.35 5.67
N LEU A 233 -4.39 9.63 6.01
CA LEU A 233 -4.33 10.15 7.36
C LEU A 233 -5.65 10.81 7.71
N THR A 234 -6.23 10.40 8.84
CA THR A 234 -7.43 11.02 9.40
C THR A 234 -7.07 11.68 10.73
N PHE A 235 -7.40 12.95 10.88
CA PHE A 235 -7.20 13.70 12.11
C PHE A 235 -8.53 14.18 12.67
N ALA A 236 -8.77 13.93 13.96
CA ALA A 236 -9.82 14.62 14.70
C ALA A 236 -9.28 15.98 15.14
N CYS A 237 -9.93 17.08 14.75
CA CYS A 237 -9.42 18.44 14.95
C CYS A 237 -10.42 19.31 15.72
N THR A 238 -9.88 20.24 16.50
CA THR A 238 -10.61 21.41 16.99
C THR A 238 -10.39 22.59 16.06
N ALA A 239 -11.41 23.42 15.85
CA ALA A 239 -11.37 24.56 14.96
C ALA A 239 -11.42 25.88 15.74
N ALA A 240 -10.59 26.84 15.35
CA ALA A 240 -10.59 28.20 15.88
C ALA A 240 -10.33 29.23 14.77
N PRO A 241 -10.98 30.40 14.77
CA PRO A 241 -10.70 31.45 13.79
C PRO A 241 -9.30 32.04 14.01
N VAL A 242 -8.66 32.47 12.92
CA VAL A 242 -7.40 33.22 12.93
C VAL A 242 -7.69 34.64 12.44
N PRO A 243 -7.68 35.65 13.33
CA PRO A 243 -7.98 37.04 12.96
C PRO A 243 -6.95 37.61 11.97
N ARG A 244 -7.42 38.46 11.05
CA ARG A 244 -6.61 39.00 9.92
C ARG A 244 -5.44 39.88 10.35
N ASP A 245 -5.56 40.51 11.51
CA ASP A 245 -4.58 41.42 12.10
C ASP A 245 -3.51 40.69 12.93
N THR A 246 -3.39 39.37 12.78
CA THR A 246 -2.40 38.56 13.50
C THR A 246 -1.22 38.15 12.63
N PRO A 247 -0.01 37.99 13.22
CA PRO A 247 1.13 37.42 12.52
C PRO A 247 0.87 36.02 11.97
N GLU A 248 0.06 35.22 12.67
CA GLU A 248 -0.37 33.87 12.23
C GLU A 248 -1.13 33.94 10.90
N PHE A 249 -2.07 34.88 10.75
CA PHE A 249 -2.77 35.09 9.49
C PHE A 249 -1.81 35.44 8.36
N THR A 250 -0.92 36.40 8.57
CA THR A 250 0.05 36.83 7.55
C THR A 250 0.93 35.66 7.10
N ALA A 251 1.51 34.91 8.04
CA ALA A 251 2.36 33.76 7.73
C ALA A 251 1.58 32.65 7.01
N ALA A 252 0.36 32.34 7.45
CA ALA A 252 -0.49 31.34 6.82
C ALA A 252 -0.89 31.74 5.39
N MET A 253 -1.24 33.01 5.19
CA MET A 253 -1.61 33.54 3.88
C MET A 253 -0.43 33.54 2.91
N ASP A 254 0.77 33.90 3.37
CA ASP A 254 1.98 33.83 2.55
C ASP A 254 2.30 32.38 2.14
N ALA A 255 2.18 31.43 3.08
CA ALA A 255 2.33 30.01 2.78
C ALA A 255 1.27 29.52 1.76
N MET A 256 0.03 29.99 1.87
CA MET A 256 -1.02 29.68 0.88
C MET A 256 -0.73 30.28 -0.49
N LYS A 257 -0.28 31.54 -0.57
CA LYS A 257 0.14 32.16 -1.84
C LYS A 257 1.29 31.40 -2.47
N GLN A 258 2.27 30.96 -1.68
CA GLN A 258 3.37 30.13 -2.18
C GLN A 258 2.86 28.79 -2.74
N LYS A 259 1.87 28.18 -2.07
CA LYS A 259 1.36 26.85 -2.43
C LYS A 259 0.36 26.85 -3.59
N PHE A 260 -0.51 27.85 -3.67
CA PHE A 260 -1.64 27.91 -4.61
C PHE A 260 -1.54 29.06 -5.62
N GLY A 261 -0.56 29.95 -5.46
CA GLY A 261 -0.27 31.00 -6.42
C GLY A 261 -1.18 32.24 -6.34
N PRO A 262 -1.26 33.03 -7.43
CA PRO A 262 -1.86 34.36 -7.43
C PRO A 262 -3.34 34.44 -7.01
N ILE A 263 -4.08 33.33 -7.17
CA ILE A 263 -5.49 33.27 -6.79
C ILE A 263 -5.71 33.56 -5.30
N MET A 264 -4.77 33.15 -4.43
CA MET A 264 -4.86 33.44 -3.00
C MET A 264 -4.75 34.92 -2.68
N GLY A 265 -3.94 35.67 -3.44
CA GLY A 265 -3.86 37.13 -3.28
C GLY A 265 -5.16 37.83 -3.67
N GLN A 266 -5.90 37.30 -4.66
CA GLN A 266 -7.22 37.82 -5.02
C GLN A 266 -8.25 37.50 -3.93
N MET A 267 -8.24 36.26 -3.41
CA MET A 267 -9.16 35.83 -2.35
C MET A 267 -8.88 36.53 -1.00
N GLU A 268 -7.64 36.92 -0.73
CA GLU A 268 -7.28 37.69 0.47
C GLU A 268 -7.99 39.05 0.52
N LEU A 269 -8.19 39.69 -0.64
CA LEU A 269 -8.87 40.99 -0.75
C LEU A 269 -10.38 40.89 -0.47
N MET A 270 -10.95 39.69 -0.48
CA MET A 270 -12.38 39.46 -0.28
C MET A 270 -12.67 39.32 1.23
N SER A 271 -13.68 40.06 1.72
CA SER A 271 -14.06 40.07 3.15
C SER A 271 -14.93 38.89 3.56
N ASP A 272 -15.49 38.16 2.59
CA ASP A 272 -16.35 36.99 2.79
C ASP A 272 -15.55 35.70 2.95
N PHE A 273 -14.24 35.78 3.23
CA PHE A 273 -13.40 34.64 3.58
C PHE A 273 -12.75 34.84 4.96
N GLU A 274 -12.56 33.72 5.65
CA GLU A 274 -11.86 33.67 6.93
C GLU A 274 -10.79 32.57 6.96
N MET A 275 -9.75 32.82 7.73
CA MET A 275 -8.74 31.83 8.07
C MET A 275 -9.20 31.06 9.30
N VAL A 276 -9.17 29.74 9.23
CA VAL A 276 -9.49 28.85 10.34
C VAL A 276 -8.30 27.93 10.59
N ARG A 277 -7.90 27.86 11.85
CA ARG A 277 -6.93 26.91 12.37
C ARG A 277 -7.65 25.65 12.82
N LEU A 278 -7.25 24.52 12.25
CA LEU A 278 -7.68 23.18 12.65
C LEU A 278 -6.52 22.50 13.38
N THR A 279 -6.60 22.42 14.70
CA THR A 279 -5.59 21.80 15.55
C THR A 279 -5.94 20.32 15.74
N PRO A 280 -5.14 19.38 15.21
CA PRO A 280 -5.35 17.96 15.41
C PRO A 280 -5.16 17.56 16.89
N ALA A 281 -6.09 16.76 17.40
CA ALA A 281 -6.01 16.15 18.73
C ALA A 281 -5.57 14.67 18.68
N LYS A 282 -5.98 13.95 17.64
CA LYS A 282 -5.61 12.55 17.38
C LYS A 282 -5.49 12.31 15.89
N GLY A 283 -4.49 11.54 15.47
CA GLY A 283 -4.29 11.14 14.08
C GLY A 283 -4.30 9.64 13.90
N ARG A 284 -4.75 9.18 12.73
CA ARG A 284 -4.70 7.78 12.33
C ARG A 284 -4.23 7.64 10.90
N LEU A 285 -3.21 6.81 10.69
CA LEU A 285 -2.69 6.41 9.40
C LEU A 285 -3.27 5.06 8.99
N VAL A 286 -3.69 4.94 7.74
CA VAL A 286 -3.86 3.66 7.05
C VAL A 286 -2.87 3.64 5.90
N ALA A 287 -1.87 2.76 5.97
CA ALA A 287 -0.79 2.65 4.99
C ALA A 287 -1.02 1.53 3.95
N GLY A 288 -2.15 0.83 4.02
CA GLY A 288 -2.52 -0.30 3.17
C GLY A 288 -3.40 -1.29 3.94
N PHE A 289 -3.58 -2.50 3.39
CA PHE A 289 -4.33 -3.56 4.07
C PHE A 289 -3.70 -3.93 5.41
N ALA A 290 -4.53 -4.04 6.46
CA ALA A 290 -4.13 -4.40 7.82
C ALA A 290 -2.98 -3.56 8.43
N ALA A 291 -2.71 -2.36 7.88
CA ALA A 291 -1.63 -1.49 8.31
C ALA A 291 -2.21 -0.16 8.80
N ALA A 292 -2.69 -0.15 10.05
CA ALA A 292 -3.24 1.02 10.70
C ALA A 292 -2.42 1.41 11.93
N PHE A 293 -2.12 2.70 12.06
CA PHE A 293 -1.27 3.25 13.12
C PHE A 293 -1.92 4.50 13.70
N ASP A 294 -1.78 4.70 14.99
CA ASP A 294 -2.03 6.01 15.59
C ASP A 294 -0.85 6.93 15.29
N VAL A 295 -1.14 8.22 15.14
CA VAL A 295 -0.18 9.20 14.65
C VAL A 295 -0.10 10.34 15.65
N ASN A 296 1.11 10.69 16.06
CA ASN A 296 1.36 11.95 16.74
C ASN A 296 1.09 13.09 15.76
N PRO A 297 0.14 14.00 16.04
CA PRO A 297 -0.16 15.02 15.05
C PRO A 297 1.00 16.00 14.82
N ALA A 298 1.86 16.25 15.80
CA ALA A 298 3.01 17.14 15.63
C ALA A 298 4.10 16.56 14.72
N ASP A 299 4.18 15.22 14.61
CA ASP A 299 5.09 14.50 13.73
C ASP A 299 4.37 13.29 13.13
N TRP A 300 3.98 13.39 11.85
CA TRP A 300 3.18 12.35 11.21
C TRP A 300 3.93 11.02 11.06
N THR A 301 5.25 11.02 11.23
CA THR A 301 6.10 9.82 11.17
C THR A 301 6.32 9.16 12.53
N ASP A 302 5.92 9.82 13.62
CA ASP A 302 5.88 9.24 14.95
C ASP A 302 4.58 8.43 15.09
N LEU A 303 4.71 7.13 14.81
CA LEU A 303 3.62 6.18 14.72
C LEU A 303 3.57 5.28 15.96
N LEU A 304 2.38 5.11 16.51
CA LEU A 304 2.11 4.13 17.56
C LEU A 304 1.31 2.98 16.97
N GLN A 305 1.83 1.76 17.11
CA GLN A 305 1.16 0.57 16.58
C GLN A 305 -0.05 0.23 17.44
N HIS A 306 -1.24 0.22 16.83
CA HIS A 306 -2.46 -0.21 17.49
C HIS A 306 -2.48 -1.74 17.57
N GLN A 307 -2.51 -2.32 18.76
CA GLN A 307 -2.74 -3.76 18.95
C GLN A 307 -4.25 -4.03 18.87
N ASP A 308 -4.82 -4.10 17.67
CA ASP A 308 -6.19 -4.60 17.49
C ASP A 308 -6.23 -5.72 16.46
N THR A 309 -6.83 -6.84 16.84
CA THR A 309 -7.03 -8.04 16.01
C THR A 309 -7.98 -7.73 14.85
N GLY A 310 -7.42 -7.50 13.66
CA GLY A 310 -8.17 -7.31 12.41
C GLY A 310 -8.87 -8.58 11.90
N HIS A 311 -9.86 -8.35 11.03
CA HIS A 311 -10.83 -9.27 10.40
C HIS A 311 -10.64 -10.79 10.55
N THR A 312 -11.67 -11.45 11.09
CA THR A 312 -11.81 -12.91 11.06
C THR A 312 -12.18 -13.38 9.65
N VAL A 313 -11.31 -14.14 9.00
CA VAL A 313 -11.64 -14.82 7.75
C VAL A 313 -12.63 -15.93 8.06
N ILE A 314 -13.89 -15.79 7.63
CA ILE A 314 -14.85 -16.89 7.65
C ILE A 314 -14.46 -17.84 6.50
N ARG A 315 -13.79 -18.96 6.83
CA ARG A 315 -13.61 -20.05 5.87
C ARG A 315 -14.98 -20.62 5.55
N LYS A 316 -15.42 -20.54 4.29
CA LYS A 316 -16.57 -21.34 3.81
C LYS A 316 -16.19 -22.82 3.91
N SER A 317 -16.96 -23.54 4.71
CA SER A 317 -17.03 -25.00 4.81
C SER A 317 -17.48 -25.65 3.52
#